data_AF-A0A942DM88-F1
#
_entry.id   AF-A0A942DM88-F1
#
_cell.length_a   1.000
_cell.length_b   1.000
_cell.length_c   1.000
_cell.angle_alpha   90.00
_cell.angle_beta   90.00
_cell.angle_gamma   90.00
#
_symmetry.space_group_name_H-M   'P 1'
#
loop_
_entity.id
_entity.type
_entity.pdbx_description
1 polymer ?
#
loop_
_entity_poly.entity_id
_entity_poly.type
_entity_poly.pdbx_seq_one_letter_code
_entity_poly.pdbx_strand_id
1 'polypeptide(L)'
;MESKKSSFSAESLLIGGLLLLALLVTAVAITPSWRQGVRDFFLPEQRLILAKVSGDLTGQGLHVTVLKIQMRDTLVLEVYNVEKPEESTLMARIVLPEKRDAYFQLKGNATNLGLADVDNDGTLEIIAPAFDDQMIARLNIYKYNPATHGFDRLNAPPGTEF
;
A
#
# COMPACT_ATOMS: atom_id res chain seq x y z
N MET A 1 35.82 -14.25 -61.45
CA MET A 1 34.85 -14.30 -60.34
C MET A 1 35.40 -13.43 -59.21
N GLU A 2 35.04 -12.15 -59.18
CA GLU A 2 35.42 -11.28 -58.06
C GLU A 2 34.43 -11.50 -56.89
N SER A 3 34.97 -11.93 -55.76
CA SER A 3 34.22 -12.05 -54.51
C SER A 3 34.04 -10.65 -53.92
N LYS A 4 32.81 -10.14 -53.97
CA LYS A 4 32.43 -8.83 -53.43
C LYS A 4 32.51 -8.89 -51.91
N LYS A 5 33.64 -8.43 -51.35
CA LYS A 5 33.86 -8.36 -49.90
C LYS A 5 32.92 -7.32 -49.30
N SER A 6 31.89 -7.77 -48.58
CA SER A 6 30.92 -6.92 -47.89
C SER A 6 31.65 -6.06 -46.83
N SER A 7 31.77 -4.76 -47.08
CA SER A 7 32.39 -3.82 -46.14
C SER A 7 31.34 -3.26 -45.18
N PHE A 8 30.85 -4.07 -44.25
CA PHE A 8 30.18 -3.52 -43.07
C PHE A 8 31.26 -2.91 -42.16
N SER A 9 31.35 -1.58 -42.17
CA SER A 9 32.19 -0.86 -41.22
C SER A 9 31.61 -0.99 -39.81
N ALA A 10 32.44 -0.87 -38.78
CA ALA A 10 31.99 -0.87 -37.38
C ALA A 10 30.95 0.24 -37.13
N GLU A 11 31.07 1.38 -37.83
CA GLU A 11 30.14 2.51 -37.78
C GLU A 11 28.76 2.13 -38.34
N SER A 12 28.72 1.41 -39.47
CA SER A 12 27.47 0.92 -40.06
C SER A 12 26.75 -0.08 -39.15
N LEU A 13 27.50 -0.91 -38.41
CA LEU A 13 26.94 -1.82 -37.40
C LEU A 13 26.41 -1.07 -36.17
N LEU A 14 27.10 -0.02 -35.72
CA LEU A 14 26.68 0.84 -34.61
C LEU A 14 25.39 1.59 -34.95
N ILE A 15 25.32 2.21 -36.13
CA ILE A 15 24.14 2.93 -36.61
C ILE A 15 22.97 1.97 -36.78
N GLY A 16 23.21 0.80 -37.38
CA GLY A 16 22.19 -0.25 -37.52
C GLY A 16 21.66 -0.73 -36.17
N GLY A 17 22.55 -0.93 -35.19
CA GLY A 17 22.17 -1.31 -33.83
C GLY A 17 21.34 -0.25 -33.12
N LEU A 18 21.72 1.03 -33.23
CA LEU A 18 20.97 2.14 -32.65
C LEU A 18 19.58 2.30 -33.27
N LEU A 19 19.45 2.15 -34.59
CA LEU A 19 18.16 2.16 -35.28
C LEU A 19 17.26 1.03 -34.80
N LEU A 20 17.82 -0.18 -34.65
CA LEU A 20 17.07 -1.34 -34.18
C LEU A 20 16.62 -1.15 -32.73
N LEU A 21 17.47 -0.58 -31.87
CA LEU A 21 17.11 -0.20 -30.50
C LEU A 21 16.00 0.85 -30.47
N ALA A 22 16.08 1.89 -31.31
CA ALA A 22 15.05 2.93 -31.40
C ALA A 22 13.68 2.36 -31.81
N LEU A 23 13.67 1.44 -32.79
CA LEU A 23 12.46 0.73 -33.20
C LEU A 23 11.87 -0.11 -32.05
N LEU A 24 12.72 -0.81 -31.30
CA LEU A 24 12.33 -1.59 -30.13
C LEU A 24 11.70 -0.71 -29.04
N VAL A 25 12.33 0.42 -28.70
CA VAL A 25 11.80 1.38 -27.72
C VAL A 25 10.46 1.94 -28.18
N THR A 26 10.33 2.26 -29.47
CA THR A 26 9.08 2.77 -30.05
C THR A 26 7.96 1.72 -29.99
N ALA A 27 8.26 0.46 -30.30
CA ALA A 27 7.29 -0.64 -30.22
C ALA A 27 6.79 -0.87 -28.78
N VAL A 28 7.70 -0.78 -27.79
CA VAL A 28 7.35 -0.83 -26.36
C VAL A 28 6.50 0.37 -25.95
N ALA A 29 6.80 1.58 -26.45
CA ALA A 29 6.05 2.79 -26.10
C ALA A 29 4.61 2.80 -26.67
N ILE A 30 4.41 2.23 -27.86
CA ILE A 30 3.10 2.16 -28.54
C ILE A 30 2.19 1.10 -27.89
N THR A 31 2.75 0.02 -27.37
CA THR A 31 1.98 -1.11 -26.83
C THR A 31 1.67 -0.90 -25.34
N PRO A 32 0.40 -0.65 -24.94
CA PRO A 32 0.07 -0.26 -23.56
C PRO A 32 0.45 -1.29 -22.49
N SER A 33 0.29 -2.59 -22.79
CA SER A 33 0.62 -3.69 -21.88
C SER A 33 2.13 -3.84 -21.66
N TRP A 34 2.94 -3.63 -22.70
CA TRP A 34 4.40 -3.71 -22.60
C TRP A 34 4.97 -2.51 -21.81
N ARG A 35 4.41 -1.33 -22.03
CA ARG A 35 4.73 -0.14 -21.24
C ARG A 35 4.45 -0.35 -19.75
N GLN A 36 3.35 -1.01 -19.39
CA GLN A 36 3.04 -1.35 -18.00
C GLN A 36 4.09 -2.31 -17.43
N GLY A 37 4.42 -3.41 -18.12
CA GLY A 37 5.44 -4.35 -17.66
C GLY A 37 6.83 -3.73 -17.46
N VAL A 38 7.26 -2.84 -18.36
CA VAL A 38 8.52 -2.09 -18.21
C VAL A 38 8.44 -1.14 -17.02
N ARG A 39 7.32 -0.40 -16.88
CA ARG A 39 7.12 0.50 -15.75
C ARG A 39 7.15 -0.26 -14.42
N ASP A 40 6.54 -1.43 -14.36
CA ASP A 40 6.50 -2.27 -13.17
C ASP A 40 7.88 -2.84 -12.80
N PHE A 41 8.69 -3.19 -13.80
CA PHE A 41 10.06 -3.67 -13.60
C PHE A 41 11.00 -2.57 -13.09
N PHE A 42 10.87 -1.32 -13.57
CA PHE A 42 11.77 -0.21 -13.20
C PHE A 42 11.30 0.60 -11.99
N LEU A 43 10.01 0.58 -11.64
CA LEU A 43 9.48 1.24 -10.45
C LEU A 43 9.07 0.16 -9.44
N PRO A 44 9.95 -0.35 -8.57
CA PRO A 44 9.54 -1.27 -7.51
C PRO A 44 8.37 -0.68 -6.72
N GLU A 45 7.43 -1.52 -6.27
CA GLU A 45 6.34 -1.07 -5.39
C GLU A 45 6.94 -0.35 -4.18
N GLN A 46 6.89 0.99 -4.18
CA GLN A 46 7.35 1.76 -3.05
C GLN A 46 6.35 1.54 -1.92
N ARG A 47 6.78 0.73 -0.96
CA ARG A 47 6.10 0.51 0.31
C ARG A 47 6.50 1.63 1.26
N LEU A 48 5.62 2.60 1.47
CA LEU A 48 5.83 3.69 2.42
C LEU A 48 4.99 3.46 3.67
N ILE A 49 5.65 3.29 4.83
CA ILE A 49 4.96 3.25 6.13
C ILE A 49 4.57 4.69 6.48
N LEU A 50 3.27 4.95 6.54
CA LEU A 50 2.71 6.25 6.89
C LEU A 50 2.54 6.42 8.40
N ALA A 51 2.20 5.33 9.10
CA ALA A 51 1.93 5.34 10.53
C ALA A 51 2.15 3.97 11.17
N LYS A 52 2.39 3.98 12.47
CA LYS A 52 2.50 2.79 13.32
C LYS A 52 1.81 3.05 14.65
N VAL A 53 1.00 2.09 15.10
CA VAL A 53 0.45 2.07 16.46
C VAL A 53 0.59 0.67 17.04
N SER A 54 0.81 0.57 18.35
CA SER A 54 0.90 -0.72 19.05
C SER A 54 0.06 -0.65 20.32
N GLY A 55 -0.54 -1.76 20.72
CA GLY A 55 -1.37 -1.84 21.92
C GLY A 55 -2.00 -3.21 22.12
N ASP A 56 -2.57 -3.44 23.31
CA ASP A 56 -3.38 -4.62 23.61
C ASP A 56 -4.83 -4.35 23.15
N LEU A 57 -5.29 -5.11 22.15
CA LEU A 57 -6.62 -4.90 21.58
C LEU A 57 -7.74 -5.33 22.53
N THR A 58 -7.54 -6.35 23.36
CA THR A 58 -8.61 -6.97 24.14
C THR A 58 -8.48 -6.72 25.65
N GLY A 59 -7.35 -6.16 26.09
CA GLY A 59 -6.99 -6.08 27.51
C GLY A 59 -6.69 -7.44 28.14
N GLN A 60 -6.61 -8.50 27.34
CA GLN A 60 -6.34 -9.88 27.75
C GLN A 60 -4.98 -10.38 27.22
N GLY A 61 -4.12 -9.46 26.79
CA GLY A 61 -2.77 -9.76 26.32
C GLY A 61 -2.61 -9.88 24.81
N LEU A 62 -3.63 -9.56 24.00
CA LEU A 62 -3.51 -9.55 22.53
C LEU A 62 -2.79 -8.28 22.07
N HIS A 63 -1.47 -8.29 22.19
CA HIS A 63 -0.61 -7.19 21.78
C HIS A 63 -0.40 -7.21 20.27
N VAL A 64 -0.82 -6.14 19.62
CA VAL A 64 -0.63 -5.97 18.18
C VAL A 64 0.23 -4.77 17.86
N THR A 65 0.83 -4.81 16.67
CA THR A 65 1.33 -3.64 15.98
C THR A 65 0.58 -3.50 14.67
N VAL A 66 -0.01 -2.33 14.45
CA VAL A 66 -0.70 -1.98 13.21
C VAL A 66 0.16 -0.97 12.46
N LEU A 67 0.42 -1.27 11.19
CA LEU A 67 1.08 -0.36 10.26
C LEU A 67 0.07 0.12 9.23
N LYS A 68 0.06 1.43 8.97
CA LYS A 68 -0.64 2.00 7.81
C LYS A 68 0.38 2.28 6.72
N ILE A 69 0.13 1.76 5.54
CA ILE A 69 1.11 1.67 4.47
C ILE A 69 0.49 2.18 3.17
N GLN A 70 1.17 3.10 2.50
CA GLN A 70 0.90 3.45 1.12
C GLN A 70 1.69 2.52 0.20
N MET A 71 1.01 1.86 -0.73
CA MET A 71 1.62 1.11 -1.82
C MET A 71 1.03 1.61 -3.13
N ARG A 72 1.85 2.25 -3.97
CA ARG A 72 1.45 2.82 -5.28
C ARG A 72 0.08 3.54 -5.24
N ASP A 73 -1.00 2.83 -5.55
CA ASP A 73 -2.37 3.34 -5.64
C ASP A 73 -3.33 2.72 -4.60
N THR A 74 -2.81 2.18 -3.50
CA THR A 74 -3.59 1.55 -2.43
C THR A 74 -3.08 1.97 -1.06
N LEU A 75 -4.01 2.06 -0.11
CA LEU A 75 -3.69 2.11 1.31
C LEU A 75 -4.00 0.77 1.95
N VAL A 76 -3.10 0.31 2.81
CA VAL A 76 -3.22 -0.99 3.47
C VAL A 76 -2.89 -0.86 4.95
N LEU A 77 -3.63 -1.60 5.78
CA LEU A 77 -3.29 -1.87 7.15
C LEU A 77 -2.67 -3.27 7.24
N GLU A 78 -1.48 -3.37 7.83
CA GLU A 78 -0.87 -4.64 8.22
C GLU A 78 -0.93 -4.74 9.74
N VAL A 79 -1.58 -5.78 10.25
CA VAL A 79 -1.71 -6.06 11.68
C VAL A 79 -0.82 -7.23 12.02
N TYR A 80 0.10 -7.02 12.96
CA TYR A 80 1.03 -8.02 13.44
C TYR A 80 0.71 -8.38 14.89
N ASN A 81 0.63 -9.67 15.20
CA ASN A 81 0.68 -10.14 16.58
C ASN A 81 2.13 -10.02 17.05
N VAL A 82 2.32 -9.44 18.24
CA VAL A 82 3.63 -9.27 18.86
C VAL A 82 3.63 -10.06 20.16
N GLU A 83 3.84 -11.38 20.06
CA GLU A 83 4.04 -12.24 21.23
C GLU A 83 5.43 -12.01 21.84
N LYS A 84 6.44 -11.75 20.99
CA LYS A 84 7.78 -11.30 21.37
C LYS A 84 8.28 -10.24 20.37
N PRO A 85 9.13 -9.29 20.77
CA PRO A 85 9.61 -8.22 19.88
C PRO A 85 10.29 -8.69 18.59
N GLU A 86 10.89 -9.89 18.61
CA GLU A 86 11.61 -10.47 17.47
C GLU A 86 10.76 -11.46 16.65
N GLU A 87 9.58 -11.84 17.13
CA GLU A 87 8.66 -12.80 16.51
C GLU A 87 7.32 -12.12 16.24
N SER A 88 7.31 -11.17 15.30
CA SER A 88 6.06 -10.56 14.82
C SER A 88 5.44 -11.40 13.72
N THR A 89 4.22 -11.90 13.92
CA THR A 89 3.48 -12.67 12.90
C THR A 89 2.39 -11.81 12.28
N LEU A 90 2.27 -11.81 10.95
CA LEU A 90 1.21 -11.07 10.26
C LEU A 90 -0.14 -11.75 10.53
N MET A 91 -1.04 -11.07 11.22
CA MET A 91 -2.41 -11.55 11.49
C MET A 91 -3.34 -11.20 10.34
N ALA A 92 -3.27 -9.95 9.87
CA ALA A 92 -4.19 -9.44 8.87
C ALA A 92 -3.54 -8.42 7.95
N ARG A 93 -3.99 -8.44 6.70
CA ARG A 93 -3.69 -7.41 5.70
C ARG A 93 -5.03 -6.88 5.17
N ILE A 94 -5.34 -5.64 5.51
CA ILE A 94 -6.64 -5.01 5.22
C ILE A 94 -6.41 -3.92 4.18
N VAL A 95 -7.02 -4.05 3.01
CA VAL A 95 -6.98 -3.00 1.98
C VAL A 95 -8.05 -1.98 2.30
N LEU A 96 -7.66 -0.71 2.44
CA LEU A 96 -8.62 0.37 2.63
C LEU A 96 -9.33 0.67 1.29
N PRO A 97 -10.64 0.98 1.31
CA PRO A 97 -11.36 1.37 0.10
C PRO A 97 -10.80 2.65 -0.53
N GLU A 98 -10.40 3.58 0.33
CA GLU A 98 -9.81 4.85 -0.06
C GLU A 98 -8.29 4.74 -0.25
N LYS A 99 -7.74 5.59 -1.13
CA LYS A 99 -6.33 5.50 -1.57
C LYS A 99 -5.43 6.59 -1.00
N ARG A 100 -6.01 7.56 -0.28
CA ARG A 100 -5.33 8.78 0.18
C ARG A 100 -5.34 8.87 1.69
N ASP A 101 -4.17 9.10 2.27
CA ASP A 101 -4.01 9.22 3.71
C ASP A 101 -4.76 10.44 4.23
N ALA A 102 -5.30 10.35 5.44
CA ALA A 102 -5.96 11.45 6.12
C ALA A 102 -5.55 11.47 7.59
N TYR A 103 -5.73 12.62 8.23
CA TYR A 103 -5.48 12.82 9.65
C TYR A 103 -6.78 13.23 10.32
N PHE A 104 -6.99 12.77 11.55
CA PHE A 104 -8.08 13.20 12.41
C PHE A 104 -7.55 13.56 13.79
N GLN A 105 -8.32 14.33 14.55
CA GLN A 105 -7.97 14.62 15.94
C GLN A 105 -8.45 13.51 16.86
N LEU A 106 -7.51 12.81 17.49
CA LEU A 106 -7.77 11.85 18.56
C LEU A 106 -7.19 12.40 19.87
N LYS A 107 -8.06 12.67 20.85
CA LYS A 107 -7.65 13.19 22.17
C LYS A 107 -6.75 14.44 22.08
N GLY A 108 -7.08 15.36 21.15
CA GLY A 108 -6.34 16.60 20.93
C GLY A 108 -5.05 16.47 20.12
N ASN A 109 -4.73 15.27 19.61
CA ASN A 109 -3.58 15.04 18.75
C ASN A 109 -4.02 14.68 17.34
N ALA A 110 -3.43 15.31 16.32
CA ALA A 110 -3.62 14.89 14.95
C ALA A 110 -2.91 13.55 14.71
N THR A 111 -3.66 12.53 14.30
CA THR A 111 -3.13 11.21 13.95
C THR A 111 -3.81 10.67 12.71
N ASN A 112 -3.10 9.85 11.94
CA ASN A 112 -3.61 9.14 10.76
C ASN A 112 -3.81 7.63 11.01
N LEU A 113 -3.53 7.16 12.23
CA LEU A 113 -3.78 5.80 12.70
C LEU A 113 -3.93 5.80 14.22
N GLY A 114 -4.90 5.07 14.75
CA GLY A 114 -5.11 4.98 16.20
C GLY A 114 -5.75 3.67 16.63
N LEU A 115 -5.65 3.41 17.93
CA LEU A 115 -6.42 2.39 18.63
C LEU A 115 -7.32 3.09 19.65
N ALA A 116 -8.62 2.83 19.61
CA ALA A 116 -9.55 3.35 20.61
C ALA A 116 -10.78 2.45 20.72
N ASP A 117 -11.36 2.38 21.92
CA ASP A 117 -12.65 1.75 22.18
C ASP A 117 -13.76 2.72 21.75
N VAL A 118 -14.34 2.49 20.57
CA VAL A 118 -15.34 3.36 19.95
C VAL A 118 -16.75 2.98 20.39
N ASP A 119 -17.01 1.69 20.59
CA ASP A 119 -18.33 1.18 20.98
C ASP A 119 -18.49 0.92 22.49
N ASN A 120 -17.45 1.19 23.29
CA ASN A 120 -17.38 1.04 24.75
C ASN A 120 -17.58 -0.40 25.23
N ASP A 121 -17.09 -1.39 24.47
CA ASP A 121 -17.13 -2.80 24.88
C ASP A 121 -15.83 -3.30 25.52
N GLY A 122 -14.83 -2.41 25.69
CA GLY A 122 -13.54 -2.71 26.28
C GLY A 122 -12.52 -3.31 25.30
N THR A 123 -12.90 -3.54 24.05
CA THR A 123 -11.99 -3.91 22.95
C THR A 123 -11.60 -2.66 22.19
N LEU A 124 -10.32 -2.49 21.87
CA LEU A 124 -9.87 -1.40 21.02
C LEU A 124 -10.12 -1.73 19.55
N GLU A 125 -10.70 -0.79 18.82
CA GLU A 125 -10.75 -0.82 17.37
C GLU A 125 -9.56 -0.10 16.74
N ILE A 126 -9.20 -0.56 15.54
CA ILE A 126 -8.25 0.14 14.67
C ILE A 126 -9.01 1.26 13.95
N ILE A 127 -8.54 2.48 14.11
CA ILE A 127 -9.07 3.67 13.44
C ILE A 127 -8.07 4.15 12.39
N ALA A 128 -8.49 4.13 11.12
CA ALA A 128 -7.70 4.52 9.97
C ALA A 128 -8.47 5.53 9.09
N PRO A 129 -8.38 6.85 9.37
CA PRO A 129 -8.97 7.87 8.50
C PRO A 129 -8.40 7.81 7.08
N ALA A 130 -9.18 8.10 6.07
CA ALA A 130 -8.70 8.26 4.69
C ALA A 130 -9.58 9.26 3.94
N PHE A 131 -9.09 9.79 2.81
CA PHE A 131 -9.89 10.63 1.92
C PHE A 131 -10.38 9.83 0.73
N ASP A 132 -11.68 9.94 0.43
CA ASP A 132 -12.22 9.42 -0.82
C ASP A 132 -11.79 10.27 -2.03
N ASP A 133 -12.22 9.87 -3.22
CA ASP A 133 -11.88 10.55 -4.47
C ASP A 133 -12.39 12.00 -4.54
N GLN A 134 -13.38 12.35 -3.71
CA GLN A 134 -13.94 13.69 -3.60
C GLN A 134 -13.29 14.52 -2.48
N MET A 135 -12.21 14.01 -1.86
CA MET A 135 -11.54 14.62 -0.70
C MET A 135 -12.44 14.71 0.55
N ILE A 136 -13.47 13.87 0.63
CA ILE A 136 -14.30 13.76 1.83
C ILE A 136 -13.63 12.79 2.78
N ALA A 137 -13.46 13.20 4.05
CA ALA A 137 -12.89 12.36 5.08
C ALA A 137 -13.81 11.17 5.37
N ARG A 138 -13.23 9.97 5.35
CA ARG A 138 -13.88 8.70 5.71
C ARG A 138 -13.13 8.11 6.89
N LEU A 139 -13.86 7.67 7.90
CA LEU A 139 -13.27 6.96 9.02
C LEU A 139 -13.45 5.45 8.81
N ASN A 140 -12.34 4.74 8.64
CA ASN A 140 -12.36 3.27 8.62
C ASN A 140 -12.09 2.75 10.03
N ILE A 141 -13.04 1.97 10.55
CA ILE A 141 -12.98 1.38 11.88
C ILE A 141 -13.01 -0.13 11.72
N TYR A 142 -12.04 -0.84 12.31
CA TYR A 142 -11.95 -2.28 12.24
C TYR A 142 -11.85 -2.89 13.64
N LYS A 143 -12.74 -3.83 13.94
CA LYS A 143 -12.82 -4.54 15.22
C LYS A 143 -12.27 -5.95 15.08
N TYR A 144 -11.46 -6.38 16.05
CA TYR A 144 -10.97 -7.76 16.08
C TYR A 144 -12.13 -8.71 16.40
N ASN A 145 -12.27 -9.76 15.59
CA ASN A 145 -13.25 -10.82 15.81
C ASN A 145 -12.55 -12.08 16.35
N PRO A 146 -12.74 -12.44 17.63
CA PRO A 146 -12.05 -13.57 18.24
C PRO A 146 -12.48 -14.92 17.67
N ALA A 147 -13.66 -15.02 17.04
CA ALA A 147 -14.14 -16.27 16.45
C ALA A 147 -13.46 -16.58 15.11
N THR A 148 -13.12 -15.55 14.34
CA THR A 148 -12.47 -15.70 13.02
C THR A 148 -10.97 -15.40 13.05
N HIS A 149 -10.47 -14.87 14.18
CA HIS A 149 -9.14 -14.27 14.30
C HIS A 149 -8.88 -13.17 13.25
N GLY A 150 -9.96 -12.56 12.76
CA GLY A 150 -9.94 -11.55 11.70
C GLY A 150 -10.35 -10.16 12.18
N PHE A 151 -10.55 -9.25 11.24
CA PHE A 151 -10.98 -7.89 11.50
C PHE A 151 -12.23 -7.56 10.69
N ASP A 152 -13.30 -7.18 11.38
CA ASP A 152 -14.56 -6.79 10.77
C ASP A 152 -14.66 -5.27 10.69
N ARG A 153 -15.11 -4.76 9.55
CA ARG A 153 -15.33 -3.31 9.39
C ARG A 153 -16.60 -2.90 10.13
N LEU A 154 -16.49 -1.90 10.99
CA LEU A 154 -17.64 -1.26 11.63
C LEU A 154 -18.11 -0.07 10.80
N ASN A 155 -19.41 0.21 10.87
CA ASN A 155 -19.93 1.49 10.40
C ASN A 155 -19.57 2.57 11.42
N ALA A 156 -19.16 3.74 10.95
CA ALA A 156 -18.97 4.89 11.83
C ALA A 156 -20.29 5.18 12.58
N PRO A 157 -20.24 5.49 13.89
CA PRO A 157 -21.44 5.86 14.65
C PRO A 157 -22.16 7.05 13.98
N PRO A 158 -23.51 7.08 13.99
CA PRO A 158 -24.25 8.25 13.51
C PRO A 158 -23.83 9.51 14.30
N GLY A 159 -23.51 10.59 13.60
CA GLY A 159 -23.22 11.90 14.22
C GLY A 159 -21.75 12.20 14.52
N THR A 160 -20.80 11.35 14.13
CA THR A 160 -19.39 11.76 14.06
C THR A 160 -19.17 12.62 12.82
N GLU A 161 -19.37 13.93 12.96
CA GLU A 161 -18.86 14.92 11.99
C GLU A 161 -17.37 15.12 12.24
N PHE A 162 -16.55 15.03 11.18
CA PHE A 162 -15.11 15.24 11.19
C PHE A 162 -14.76 16.54 10.49
#